data_AF-A0A3N1KC73-F1
#
_entry.id   AF-A0A3N1KC73-F1
#
_cell.length_a   1.000
_cell.length_b   1.000
_cell.length_c   1.000
_cell.angle_alpha   90.00
_cell.angle_beta   90.00
_cell.angle_gamma   90.00
#
_symmetry.space_group_name_H-M   'P 1'
#
loop_
_entity.id
_entity.type
_entity.pdbx_description
1 polymer ?
#
loop_
_entity_poly.entity_id
_entity_poly.type
_entity_poly.pdbx_seq_one_letter_code
_entity_poly.pdbx_strand_id
1 'polypeptide(L)'
;MTSGYKGDPNKGPMSADLFGTFTNVRPRYADKASGPVTAYDVERDGVVLGRLWWDSAEGAASYVPSPSQGDVARNVGIIWKRRLSDAKSRGLTAQEAVTGLLEPGAVPEHAGAISAASRREFTSLEEARVFESGTPEETPPRLRS
;
A
#
# COMPACT_ATOMS: atom_id res chain seq x y z
N MET A 1 9.70 55.32 26.80
CA MET A 1 8.95 54.37 27.65
C MET A 1 8.58 53.19 26.76
N THR A 2 9.10 52.02 27.10
CA THR A 2 9.41 50.92 26.19
C THR A 2 8.27 49.92 26.08
N SER A 3 8.03 49.49 24.84
CA SER A 3 7.07 48.47 24.41
C SER A 3 7.32 47.12 25.09
N GLY A 4 6.27 46.52 25.65
CA GLY A 4 6.31 45.25 26.35
C GLY A 4 6.33 44.06 25.40
N TYR A 5 7.49 43.42 25.23
CA TYR A 5 7.61 42.05 24.75
C TYR A 5 7.64 41.10 25.95
N LYS A 6 6.63 40.27 26.09
CA LYS A 6 6.60 39.14 27.03
C LYS A 6 7.10 37.91 26.27
N GLY A 7 8.25 37.38 26.67
CA GLY A 7 8.95 36.31 25.98
C GLY A 7 8.21 34.96 26.02
N ASP A 8 8.13 34.33 24.84
CA ASP A 8 7.73 32.93 24.65
C ASP A 8 8.91 31.99 24.99
N PRO A 9 8.74 31.00 25.88
CA PRO A 9 9.84 30.13 26.32
C PRO A 9 10.03 28.85 25.49
N ASN A 10 9.52 28.74 24.26
CA ASN A 10 9.67 27.50 23.48
C ASN A 10 10.23 27.77 22.08
N LYS A 11 11.56 27.91 22.02
CA LYS A 11 12.34 27.73 20.80
C LYS A 11 13.03 26.36 20.86
N GLY A 12 12.41 25.36 20.25
CA GLY A 12 13.10 24.21 19.64
C GLY A 12 12.81 24.27 18.13
N PRO A 13 13.74 23.87 17.25
CA PRO A 13 13.56 24.08 15.82
C PRO A 13 12.35 23.28 15.35
N MET A 14 11.32 23.98 14.88
CA MET A 14 10.31 23.42 13.99
C MET A 14 11.01 22.95 12.73
N SER A 15 11.52 21.71 12.76
CA SER A 15 11.82 20.98 11.55
C SER A 15 10.49 20.62 10.89
N ALA A 16 10.19 21.35 9.82
CA ALA A 16 9.25 20.99 8.77
C ALA A 16 7.80 20.74 9.21
N ASP A 17 7.04 21.83 9.29
CA ASP A 17 5.69 21.81 8.73
C ASP A 17 5.82 21.57 7.22
N LEU A 18 5.49 20.37 6.74
CA LEU A 18 5.17 20.08 5.34
C LEU A 18 4.32 18.80 5.28
N PHE A 19 3.00 19.02 5.24
CA PHE A 19 1.92 18.10 4.81
C PHE A 19 1.39 17.04 5.78
N GLY A 20 0.21 17.35 6.35
CA GLY A 20 -0.90 16.38 6.36
C GLY A 20 -1.58 16.12 7.71
N THR A 21 -2.44 17.05 8.11
CA THR A 21 -3.67 16.84 8.91
C THR A 21 -3.58 15.84 10.08
N PHE A 22 -3.49 16.40 11.29
CA PHE A 22 -3.88 15.79 12.57
C PHE A 22 -5.32 15.27 12.54
N THR A 23 -5.53 14.12 11.92
CA THR A 23 -6.64 13.24 12.27
C THR A 23 -6.01 12.03 12.95
N ASN A 24 -6.68 11.52 13.97
CA ASN A 24 -6.36 10.31 14.71
C ASN A 24 -6.45 9.04 13.82
N VAL A 25 -5.88 9.09 12.62
CA VAL A 25 -5.87 8.04 11.61
C VAL A 25 -4.56 7.29 11.81
N ARG A 26 -4.66 5.98 12.03
CA ARG A 26 -3.47 5.13 12.18
C ARG A 26 -2.49 5.44 11.05
N PRO A 27 -1.19 5.63 11.33
CA PRO A 27 -0.22 5.90 10.28
C PRO A 27 -0.32 4.80 9.22
N ARG A 28 -0.48 5.21 7.97
CA ARG A 28 -0.58 4.32 6.81
C ARG A 28 0.50 4.68 5.80
N TYR A 29 1.08 3.70 5.14
CA TYR A 29 2.00 3.97 4.02
C TYR A 29 1.25 4.66 2.89
N ALA A 30 1.98 5.37 2.02
CA ALA A 30 1.37 5.95 0.83
C ALA A 30 0.72 4.84 -0.01
N ASP A 31 -0.51 5.10 -0.49
CA ASP A 31 -1.25 4.17 -1.35
C ASP A 31 -0.99 4.39 -2.85
N LYS A 32 -0.06 5.28 -3.17
CA LYS A 32 0.44 5.56 -4.52
C LYS A 32 1.95 5.45 -4.52
N ALA A 33 2.49 5.00 -5.64
CA ALA A 33 3.90 5.03 -5.96
C ALA A 33 4.04 5.50 -7.40
N SER A 34 5.00 6.40 -7.65
CA SER A 34 5.32 6.89 -9.00
C SER A 34 6.44 6.08 -9.66
N GLY A 35 7.12 5.23 -8.88
CA GLY A 35 8.24 4.40 -9.32
C GLY A 35 7.91 2.91 -9.44
N PRO A 36 8.95 2.08 -9.67
CA PRO A 36 8.81 0.64 -9.70
C PRO A 36 8.33 0.12 -8.34
N VAL A 37 7.41 -0.84 -8.37
CA VAL A 37 6.87 -1.49 -7.17
C VAL A 37 7.16 -2.97 -7.23
N THR A 38 7.55 -3.56 -6.10
CA THR A 38 7.53 -5.01 -5.96
C THR A 38 6.20 -5.43 -5.36
N ALA A 39 5.65 -6.54 -5.83
CA ALA A 39 4.39 -7.04 -5.35
C ALA A 39 4.39 -8.57 -5.19
N TYR A 40 3.54 -9.05 -4.29
CA TYR A 40 3.25 -10.46 -4.08
C TYR A 40 1.75 -10.70 -4.20
N ASP A 41 1.38 -11.83 -4.78
CA ASP A 41 -0.01 -12.26 -4.79
C ASP A 41 -0.42 -12.78 -3.40
N VAL A 42 -1.64 -12.41 -3.00
CA VAL A 42 -2.30 -12.88 -1.78
C VAL A 42 -3.28 -13.97 -2.19
N GLU A 43 -3.03 -15.17 -1.70
CA GLU A 43 -3.71 -16.38 -2.12
C GLU A 43 -4.45 -17.01 -0.94
N ARG A 44 -5.61 -17.59 -1.22
CA ARG A 44 -6.33 -18.44 -0.27
C ARG A 44 -6.88 -19.64 -1.02
N ASP A 45 -6.53 -20.84 -0.59
CA ASP A 45 -7.03 -22.08 -1.20
C ASP A 45 -6.75 -22.15 -2.73
N GLY A 46 -5.59 -21.64 -3.16
CA GLY A 46 -5.23 -21.56 -4.58
C GLY A 46 -5.92 -20.45 -5.38
N VAL A 47 -6.69 -19.57 -4.74
CA VAL A 47 -7.36 -18.43 -5.38
C VAL A 47 -6.66 -17.12 -5.02
N VAL A 48 -6.28 -16.33 -6.03
CA VAL A 48 -5.70 -14.99 -5.85
C VAL A 48 -6.79 -14.01 -5.45
N LEU A 49 -6.77 -13.60 -4.18
CA LEU A 49 -7.68 -12.61 -3.60
C LEU A 49 -7.22 -11.18 -3.87
N GLY A 50 -5.94 -10.97 -4.13
CA GLY A 50 -5.40 -9.67 -4.46
C GLY A 50 -3.88 -9.68 -4.44
N ARG A 51 -3.30 -8.48 -4.36
CA ARG A 51 -1.87 -8.29 -4.46
C ARG A 51 -1.40 -7.25 -3.46
N LEU A 52 -0.38 -7.60 -2.68
CA LEU A 52 0.29 -6.71 -1.76
C LEU A 52 1.54 -6.16 -2.43
N TRP A 53 1.67 -4.84 -2.50
CA TRP A 53 2.82 -4.20 -3.14
C TRP A 53 3.49 -3.21 -2.20
N TRP A 54 4.78 -3.00 -2.45
CA TRP A 54 5.57 -1.96 -1.81
C TRP A 54 6.55 -1.37 -2.82
N ASP A 55 6.96 -0.14 -2.54
CA ASP A 55 8.02 0.56 -3.23
C ASP A 55 9.14 0.89 -2.23
N SER A 56 10.37 0.80 -2.72
CA SER A 56 11.58 1.09 -1.94
C SER A 56 12.01 2.56 -1.99
N ALA A 57 11.55 3.34 -2.96
CA ALA A 57 12.00 4.73 -3.17
C ALA A 57 11.25 5.74 -2.27
N GLU A 58 9.93 5.67 -2.26
CA GLU A 58 9.01 6.51 -1.49
C GLU A 58 8.54 5.82 -0.19
N GLY A 59 8.81 4.52 -0.05
CA GLY A 59 8.36 3.73 1.11
C GLY A 59 6.84 3.57 1.12
N ALA A 60 6.23 3.51 -0.06
CA ALA A 60 4.81 3.29 -0.25
C ALA A 60 4.49 1.79 -0.14
N ALA A 61 3.34 1.45 0.43
CA ALA A 61 2.87 0.07 0.47
C ALA A 61 1.36 0.02 0.64
N SER A 62 0.72 -0.86 -0.11
CA SER A 62 -0.72 -1.03 -0.02
C SER A 62 -1.15 -2.38 -0.59
N TYR A 63 -2.44 -2.66 -0.41
CA TYR A 63 -3.10 -3.83 -0.96
C TYR A 63 -4.04 -3.41 -2.08
N VAL A 64 -3.96 -4.14 -3.20
CA VAL A 64 -4.89 -4.04 -4.33
C VAL A 64 -5.75 -5.30 -4.36
N PRO A 65 -7.09 -5.17 -4.25
CA PRO A 65 -7.98 -6.32 -4.38
C PRO A 65 -8.03 -6.84 -5.82
N SER A 66 -8.13 -8.17 -5.98
CA SER A 66 -8.37 -8.78 -7.28
C SER A 66 -9.81 -8.47 -7.73
N PRO A 67 -10.01 -7.91 -8.94
CA PRO A 67 -11.35 -7.61 -9.46
C PRO A 67 -12.18 -8.89 -9.66
N SER A 68 -11.53 -10.02 -9.97
CA SER A 68 -12.17 -11.32 -10.17
C SER A 68 -12.87 -11.87 -8.91
N GLN A 69 -12.49 -11.38 -7.73
CA GLN A 69 -13.00 -11.85 -6.43
C GLN A 69 -13.91 -10.82 -5.73
N GLY A 70 -14.12 -9.64 -6.34
CA GLY A 70 -15.09 -8.63 -5.90
C GLY A 70 -15.01 -8.26 -4.41
N ASP A 71 -16.14 -8.37 -3.72
CA ASP A 71 -16.28 -8.01 -2.30
C ASP A 71 -15.40 -8.82 -1.36
N VAL A 72 -15.11 -10.09 -1.67
CA VAL A 72 -14.25 -10.94 -0.85
C VAL A 72 -12.84 -10.36 -0.81
N ALA A 73 -12.29 -10.03 -1.98
CA ALA A 73 -10.99 -9.38 -2.11
C ALA A 73 -10.93 -8.04 -1.38
N ARG A 74 -12.01 -7.26 -1.46
CA ARG A 74 -12.10 -5.95 -0.80
C ARG A 74 -12.12 -6.10 0.72
N ASN A 75 -12.90 -7.04 1.25
CA ASN A 75 -13.01 -7.28 2.69
C ASN A 75 -11.68 -7.76 3.28
N VAL A 76 -11.04 -8.72 2.60
CA VAL A 76 -9.69 -9.20 2.95
C VAL A 76 -8.67 -8.06 2.89
N GLY A 77 -8.76 -7.20 1.88
CA GLY A 77 -7.90 -6.03 1.75
C GLY A 77 -7.94 -5.05 2.93
N ILE A 78 -9.06 -4.98 3.66
CA ILE A 78 -9.14 -4.18 4.90
C ILE A 78 -8.21 -4.75 5.97
N ILE A 79 -8.12 -6.07 6.09
CA ILE A 79 -7.26 -6.75 7.06
C ILE A 79 -5.78 -6.48 6.73
N TRP A 80 -5.39 -6.65 5.47
CA TRP A 80 -4.03 -6.37 5.00
C TRP A 80 -3.62 -4.91 5.22
N LYS A 81 -4.48 -3.96 4.85
CA LYS A 81 -4.23 -2.54 5.08
C LYS A 81 -4.10 -2.21 6.57
N ARG A 82 -4.91 -2.84 7.43
CA ARG A 82 -4.80 -2.67 8.89
C ARG A 82 -3.46 -3.18 9.42
N ARG A 83 -2.97 -4.32 8.94
CA ARG A 83 -1.66 -4.86 9.34
C ARG A 83 -0.50 -3.99 8.86
N LEU A 84 -0.56 -3.47 7.64
CA LEU A 84 0.41 -2.47 7.17
C LEU A 84 0.39 -1.21 8.05
N SER A 85 -0.79 -0.71 8.42
CA SER A 85 -0.88 0.43 9.35
C SER A 85 -0.32 0.13 10.74
N ASP A 86 -0.48 -1.10 11.24
CA ASP A 86 0.12 -1.54 12.49
C ASP A 86 1.65 -1.54 12.41
N ALA A 87 2.21 -2.09 11.33
CA ALA A 87 3.65 -2.06 11.06
C ALA A 87 4.19 -0.64 10.96
N LYS A 88 3.49 0.27 10.27
CA LYS A 88 3.88 1.69 10.21
C LYS A 88 3.80 2.37 11.57
N SER A 89 2.81 2.01 12.39
CA SER A 89 2.70 2.52 13.78
C SER A 89 3.88 2.09 14.64
N ARG A 90 4.50 0.95 14.32
CA ARG A 90 5.74 0.45 14.94
C ARG A 90 7.01 1.07 14.35
N GLY A 91 6.88 1.96 13.36
CA GLY A 91 8.02 2.60 12.69
C GLY A 91 8.74 1.71 11.67
N LEU A 92 8.14 0.58 11.27
CA LEU A 92 8.74 -0.32 10.29
C LEU A 92 8.71 0.30 8.89
N THR A 93 9.72 0.00 8.08
CA THR A 93 9.71 0.35 6.65
C THR A 93 8.67 -0.48 5.88
N ALA A 94 8.25 -0.01 4.71
CA ALA A 94 7.31 -0.72 3.85
C ALA A 94 7.79 -2.15 3.52
N GLN A 95 9.09 -2.30 3.24
CA GLN A 95 9.71 -3.59 2.99
C GLN A 95 9.68 -4.50 4.23
N GLU A 96 10.05 -4.00 5.41
CA GLU A 96 10.01 -4.78 6.65
C GLU A 96 8.58 -5.19 7.01
N ALA A 97 7.61 -4.30 6.80
CA ALA A 97 6.21 -4.59 7.02
C ALA A 97 5.74 -5.75 6.14
N VAL A 98 6.03 -5.71 4.84
CA VAL A 98 5.66 -6.80 3.93
C VAL A 98 6.42 -8.09 4.26
N THR A 99 7.72 -7.99 4.60
CA THR A 99 8.55 -9.14 5.00
C THR A 99 8.00 -9.81 6.25
N GLY A 100 7.59 -9.05 7.26
CA GLY A 100 6.94 -9.61 8.45
C GLY A 100 5.55 -10.20 8.18
N LEU A 101 4.89 -9.79 7.10
CA LEU A 101 3.60 -10.33 6.68
C LEU A 101 3.70 -11.56 5.76
N LEU A 102 4.89 -11.88 5.25
CA LEU A 102 5.19 -13.13 4.56
C LEU A 102 5.23 -14.32 5.54
N GLU A 103 5.49 -14.06 6.81
CA GLU A 103 5.54 -15.10 7.83
C GLU A 103 4.16 -15.77 8.02
N PRO A 104 4.10 -17.10 8.07
CA PRO A 104 2.85 -17.82 8.28
C PRO A 104 2.21 -17.41 9.62
N GLY A 105 0.92 -17.08 9.60
CA GLY A 105 0.16 -16.64 10.77
C GLY A 105 0.21 -15.14 11.07
N ALA A 106 0.91 -14.32 10.27
CA ALA A 106 0.91 -12.87 10.43
C ALA A 106 -0.48 -12.22 10.21
N VAL A 107 -1.32 -12.89 9.41
CA VAL A 107 -2.73 -12.56 9.15
C VAL A 107 -3.61 -13.76 9.51
N PRO A 108 -4.89 -13.53 9.86
CA PRO A 108 -5.82 -14.63 10.09
C PRO A 108 -6.05 -15.43 8.79
N GLU A 109 -6.24 -16.75 8.90
CA GLU A 109 -6.30 -17.68 7.76
C GLU A 109 -7.35 -17.28 6.69
N HIS A 110 -8.48 -16.72 7.10
CA HIS A 110 -9.53 -16.27 6.17
C HIS A 110 -9.10 -15.09 5.27
N ALA A 111 -8.05 -14.36 5.66
CA ALA A 111 -7.45 -13.29 4.86
C ALA A 111 -6.47 -13.78 3.79
N GLY A 112 -6.21 -15.09 3.73
CA GLY A 112 -5.21 -15.69 2.84
C GLY A 112 -3.79 -15.50 3.36
N ALA A 113 -2.82 -15.94 2.56
CA ALA A 113 -1.40 -15.80 2.81
C ALA A 113 -0.70 -15.15 1.62
N ILE A 114 0.45 -14.51 1.87
CA ILE A 114 1.29 -14.02 0.79
C ILE A 114 1.98 -15.21 0.14
N SER A 115 1.89 -15.31 -1.19
CA SER A 115 2.66 -16.27 -1.96
C SER A 115 4.05 -15.70 -2.25
N ALA A 116 5.04 -16.15 -1.47
CA ALA A 116 6.43 -15.71 -1.64
C ALA A 116 6.99 -16.03 -3.04
N ALA A 117 6.49 -17.11 -3.66
CA ALA A 117 6.86 -17.52 -5.02
C ALA A 117 6.31 -16.56 -6.10
N SER A 118 5.20 -15.87 -5.81
CA SER A 118 4.55 -14.94 -6.75
C SER A 118 5.12 -13.51 -6.69
N ARG A 119 6.36 -13.36 -6.18
CA ARG A 119 7.07 -12.08 -6.19
C ARG A 119 7.25 -11.59 -7.62
N ARG A 120 6.67 -10.46 -7.95
CA ARG A 120 6.86 -9.79 -9.25
C ARG A 120 7.21 -8.34 -9.02
N GLU A 121 8.17 -7.84 -9.79
CA GLU A 121 8.47 -6.41 -9.87
C GLU A 121 7.72 -5.83 -11.06
N PHE A 122 7.12 -4.67 -10.85
CA PHE A 122 6.37 -3.91 -11.84
C PHE A 122 7.03 -2.56 -12.02
N THR A 123 7.02 -2.05 -13.25
CA THR A 123 7.61 -0.74 -13.55
C THR A 123 6.76 0.41 -13.02
N SER A 124 5.50 0.16 -12.67
CA SER A 124 4.57 1.13 -12.10
C SER A 124 3.44 0.47 -11.32
N LEU A 125 2.84 1.21 -10.39
CA LEU A 125 1.69 0.75 -9.61
C LEU A 125 0.48 0.40 -10.49
N GLU A 126 0.25 1.13 -11.59
CA GLU A 126 -0.85 0.84 -12.50
C GLU A 126 -0.71 -0.55 -13.13
N GLU A 127 0.51 -0.94 -13.50
CA GLU A 127 0.82 -2.28 -14.01
C GLU A 127 0.59 -3.36 -12.95
N ALA A 128 1.00 -3.09 -11.70
CA ALA A 128 0.76 -4.01 -10.60
C ALA A 128 -0.74 -4.23 -10.30
N ARG A 129 -1.60 -3.26 -10.64
CA ARG A 129 -3.07 -3.38 -10.51
C ARG A 129 -3.70 -4.20 -11.63
N VAL A 130 -2.99 -4.42 -12.74
CA VAL A 130 -3.43 -5.32 -13.80
C VAL A 130 -3.23 -6.74 -13.29
N PHE A 131 -4.31 -7.32 -12.80
CA PHE A 131 -4.46 -8.77 -12.76
C PHE A 131 -4.64 -9.20 -14.20
N GLU A 132 -3.94 -10.24 -14.66
CA GLU A 132 -4.05 -10.80 -16.02
C GLU A 132 -5.52 -11.18 -16.27
N SER A 133 -6.27 -10.17 -16.66
CA SER A 133 -7.64 -10.22 -17.12
C SER A 133 -7.45 -10.53 -18.58
N GLY A 134 -7.90 -11.70 -19.03
CA GLY A 134 -7.79 -12.08 -20.43
C GLY A 134 -8.15 -10.89 -21.31
N THR A 135 -7.19 -10.49 -22.15
CA THR A 135 -7.26 -9.47 -23.21
C THR A 135 -7.70 -8.05 -22.79
N PRO A 136 -6.82 -7.03 -22.90
CA PRO A 136 -7.30 -5.75 -23.39
C PRO A 136 -7.85 -6.04 -24.80
N GLU A 137 -9.17 -5.95 -24.95
CA GLU A 137 -9.80 -5.82 -26.26
C GLU A 137 -9.12 -4.64 -26.96
N GLU A 138 -8.19 -4.97 -27.87
CA GLU A 138 -7.74 -4.05 -28.90
C GLU A 138 -8.99 -3.46 -29.53
N THR A 139 -9.26 -2.18 -29.29
CA THR A 139 -10.25 -1.45 -30.07
C THR A 139 -9.65 -1.29 -31.47
N PRO A 140 -10.13 -2.00 -32.51
CA PRO A 140 -9.65 -1.72 -33.85
C PRO A 140 -10.10 -0.30 -34.21
N PRO A 141 -9.24 0.57 -34.79
CA PRO A 141 -9.73 1.80 -35.38
C PRO A 141 -10.72 1.41 -36.47
N ARG A 142 -12.00 1.78 -36.27
CA ARG A 142 -13.04 1.54 -37.26
C ARG A 142 -12.61 2.16 -38.58
N LEU A 143 -12.47 1.31 -39.59
CA LEU A 143 -12.44 1.70 -40.99
C LEU A 143 -13.64 2.61 -41.25
N ARG A 144 -13.41 3.91 -41.46
CA ARG A 144 -14.37 4.76 -42.16
C ARG A 144 -13.90 4.86 -43.60
N SER A 145 -14.76 4.35 -44.48
CA SER A 145 -14.74 4.44 -45.94
C SER A 145 -14.64 5.88 -46.44
#